data_AF-A0A3E4QUE7-F1
#
_entry.id   AF-A0A3E4QUE7-F1
#
_cell.length_a   1.000
_cell.length_b   1.000
_cell.length_c   1.000
_cell.angle_alpha   90.00
_cell.angle_beta   90.00
_cell.angle_gamma   90.00
#
_symmetry.space_group_name_H-M   'P 1'
#
loop_
_entity.id
_entity.type
_entity.pdbx_description
1 polymer ?
#
loop_
_entity_poly.entity_id
_entity_poly.type
_entity_poly.pdbx_seq_one_letter_code
_entity_poly.pdbx_strand_id
1 'polypeptide(L)'
;MHELGIVSGILDVACKTAREAGASRVVSVTVRIGDMCETVPEAMDFAWEALREEDPLTLESEMIVERVHPRSACVQCGEEFDHDRFHCRCPKCGSGQTMLLRGRELDIVSLEIETPDEDEPPAGDAAAGDVDSACGDAPSDVAPSDAADPRPQANL
;
A
#
# COMPACT_ATOMS: atom_id res chain seq x y z
N MET A 1 9.43 0.01 17.71
CA MET A 1 8.10 0.66 17.85
C MET A 1 7.06 -0.38 17.47
N HIS A 2 5.97 -0.54 18.23
CA HIS A 2 5.03 -1.65 17.99
C HIS A 2 4.03 -1.33 16.88
N GLU A 3 3.73 -0.04 16.66
CA GLU A 3 2.89 0.49 15.57
C GLU A 3 3.49 0.24 14.19
N LEU A 4 4.81 0.32 14.04
CA LEU A 4 5.49 -0.07 12.78
C LEU A 4 5.18 -1.53 12.40
N GLY A 5 5.16 -2.44 13.37
CA GLY A 5 4.83 -3.85 13.11
C GLY A 5 3.35 -4.04 12.77
N ILE A 6 2.46 -3.28 13.40
CA ILE A 6 1.02 -3.29 13.10
C ILE A 6 0.78 -2.81 11.67
N VAL A 7 1.31 -1.64 11.33
CA VAL A 7 1.13 -1.05 9.99
C VAL A 7 1.77 -1.90 8.90
N SER A 8 2.98 -2.40 9.12
CA SER A 8 3.63 -3.33 8.18
C SER A 8 2.73 -4.55 7.92
N GLY A 9 2.15 -5.15 8.95
CA GLY A 9 1.21 -6.26 8.80
C GLY A 9 -0.08 -5.87 8.06
N ILE A 10 -0.59 -4.65 8.25
CA ILE A 10 -1.76 -4.14 7.54
C ILE A 10 -1.45 -3.99 6.04
N LEU A 11 -0.33 -3.35 5.71
CA LEU A 11 0.11 -3.14 4.33
C LEU A 11 0.38 -4.48 3.63
N ASP A 12 1.02 -5.44 4.30
CA ASP A 12 1.24 -6.78 3.75
C ASP A 12 -0.07 -7.45 3.33
N VAL A 13 -1.09 -7.40 4.19
CA VAL A 13 -2.41 -7.98 3.89
C VAL A 13 -3.12 -7.21 2.78
N ALA A 14 -3.07 -5.88 2.80
CA ALA A 14 -3.68 -5.02 1.79
C ALA A 14 -3.06 -5.27 0.41
N CYS A 15 -1.73 -5.22 0.31
CA CYS A 15 -0.97 -5.47 -0.91
C CYS A 15 -1.21 -6.87 -1.48
N LYS A 16 -1.23 -7.89 -0.63
CA LYS A 16 -1.53 -9.26 -1.06
C LYS A 16 -2.95 -9.34 -1.65
N THR A 17 -3.94 -8.81 -0.94
CA THR A 17 -5.34 -8.87 -1.34
C THR A 17 -5.60 -8.08 -2.62
N ALA A 18 -5.00 -6.89 -2.75
CA ALA A 18 -5.12 -6.04 -3.93
C ALA A 18 -4.53 -6.71 -5.18
N ARG A 19 -3.36 -7.36 -5.06
CA ARG A 19 -2.75 -8.12 -6.16
C ARG A 19 -3.60 -9.31 -6.58
N GLU A 20 -4.14 -10.06 -5.62
CA GLU A 20 -5.04 -11.18 -5.90
C GLU A 20 -6.32 -10.72 -6.65
N ALA A 21 -6.75 -9.48 -6.42
CA ALA A 21 -7.87 -8.85 -7.10
C ALA A 21 -7.51 -8.18 -8.44
N GLY A 22 -6.23 -8.17 -8.84
CA GLY A 22 -5.79 -7.50 -10.07
C GLY A 22 -5.85 -5.97 -10.02
N ALA A 23 -5.72 -5.39 -8.81
CA ALA A 23 -5.76 -3.95 -8.61
C ALA A 23 -4.59 -3.24 -9.31
N SER A 24 -4.86 -2.05 -9.85
CA SER A 24 -3.85 -1.09 -10.29
C SER A 24 -3.33 -0.24 -9.13
N ARG A 25 -4.17 0.07 -8.13
CA ARG A 25 -3.75 0.69 -6.85
C ARG A 25 -4.71 0.40 -5.70
N VAL A 26 -4.21 0.58 -4.49
CA VAL A 26 -5.00 0.66 -3.25
C VAL A 26 -5.37 2.12 -3.01
N VAL A 27 -6.67 2.39 -2.84
CA VAL A 27 -7.20 3.73 -2.55
C VAL A 27 -7.22 3.97 -1.05
N SER A 28 -7.83 3.05 -0.29
CA SER A 28 -7.95 3.20 1.15
C SER A 28 -7.94 1.85 1.87
N VAL A 29 -7.41 1.85 3.09
CA VAL A 29 -7.50 0.73 4.02
C VAL A 29 -8.20 1.21 5.28
N THR A 30 -9.38 0.66 5.53
CA THR A 30 -10.14 0.96 6.75
C THR A 30 -9.78 -0.05 7.83
N VAL A 31 -9.30 0.43 8.97
CA VAL A 31 -8.86 -0.37 10.11
C VAL A 31 -9.74 -0.04 11.30
N ARG A 32 -10.26 -1.07 11.97
CA ARG A 32 -11.00 -0.92 13.22
C ARG A 32 -10.05 -1.06 14.39
N ILE A 33 -9.99 -0.03 15.23
CA ILE A 33 -9.10 0.02 16.38
C ILE A 33 -9.91 0.30 17.65
N GLY A 34 -9.87 -0.64 18.58
CA GLY A 34 -10.44 -0.47 19.90
C GLY A 34 -9.57 0.38 20.82
N ASP A 35 -10.18 1.21 21.67
CA ASP A 35 -9.45 2.11 22.58
C ASP A 35 -8.59 1.36 23.62
N MET A 36 -8.84 0.07 23.83
CA MET A 36 -8.07 -0.80 24.73
C MET A 36 -6.88 -1.48 24.04
N CYS A 37 -6.67 -1.25 22.73
CA CYS A 37 -5.51 -1.77 21.98
C CYS A 37 -4.23 -1.00 22.22
N GLU A 38 -4.26 0.11 22.97
CA GLU A 38 -3.06 0.86 23.38
C GLU A 38 -2.23 1.46 22.25
N THR A 39 -2.74 1.45 21.02
CA THR A 39 -2.11 2.10 19.86
C THR A 39 -2.06 3.60 20.05
N VAL A 40 -0.92 4.22 19.74
CA VAL A 40 -0.79 5.68 19.68
C VAL A 40 -1.17 6.15 18.27
N PRO A 41 -2.27 6.93 18.09
CA PRO A 41 -2.73 7.35 16.77
C PRO A 41 -1.65 8.03 15.94
N GLU A 42 -0.90 8.96 16.54
CA GLU A 42 0.15 9.71 15.85
C GLU A 42 1.31 8.80 15.41
N ALA A 43 1.57 7.71 16.14
CA ALA A 43 2.58 6.74 15.77
C ALA A 43 2.08 5.78 14.66
N MET A 44 0.78 5.49 14.63
CA MET A 44 0.15 4.76 13.53
C MET A 44 0.21 5.56 12.22
N ASP A 45 -0.15 6.86 12.28
CA ASP A 45 -0.08 7.76 11.12
C ASP A 45 1.35 7.90 10.61
N PHE A 46 2.31 8.09 11.52
CA PHE A 46 3.73 8.13 11.15
C PHE A 46 4.19 6.82 10.50
N ALA A 47 3.83 5.68 11.08
CA ALA A 47 4.18 4.38 10.52
C ALA A 47 3.54 4.15 9.15
N TRP A 48 2.29 4.60 8.94
CA TRP A 48 1.60 4.51 7.65
C TRP A 48 2.33 5.28 6.57
N GLU A 49 2.59 6.56 6.81
CA GLU A 49 3.31 7.41 5.85
C GLU A 49 4.71 6.88 5.55
N ALA A 50 5.41 6.36 6.56
CA ALA A 50 6.76 5.82 6.37
C ALA A 50 6.82 4.52 5.56
N LEU A 51 5.80 3.66 5.67
CA LEU A 51 5.81 2.32 5.10
C LEU A 51 5.01 2.19 3.80
N ARG A 52 3.99 3.03 3.57
CA ARG A 52 3.16 2.94 2.36
C ARG A 52 3.93 3.19 1.06
N GLU A 53 5.07 3.88 1.16
CA GLU A 53 5.96 4.18 0.03
C GLU A 53 6.81 2.99 -0.42
N GLU A 54 6.85 1.90 0.35
CA GLU A 54 7.66 0.71 0.02
C GLU A 54 7.07 -0.10 -1.14
N ASP A 55 5.78 0.08 -1.46
CA ASP A 55 5.08 -0.63 -2.53
C ASP A 55 4.34 0.36 -3.46
N PRO A 56 4.55 0.29 -4.79
CA PRO A 56 3.82 1.15 -5.73
C PRO A 56 2.30 1.09 -5.61
N LEU A 57 1.73 -0.04 -5.18
CA LEU A 57 0.29 -0.19 -5.00
C LEU A 57 -0.28 0.71 -3.90
N THR A 58 0.53 1.09 -2.90
CA THR A 58 0.08 1.79 -1.70
C THR A 58 0.58 3.24 -1.60
N LEU A 59 1.33 3.73 -2.59
CA LEU A 59 1.94 5.07 -2.59
C LEU A 59 0.96 6.20 -2.24
N GLU A 60 -0.25 6.13 -2.80
CA GLU A 60 -1.30 7.15 -2.63
C GLU A 60 -2.42 6.69 -1.69
N SER A 61 -2.20 5.58 -0.97
CA SER A 61 -3.23 5.00 -0.13
C SER A 61 -3.41 5.74 1.20
N GLU A 62 -4.65 5.83 1.64
CA GLU A 62 -5.03 6.41 2.93
C GLU A 62 -5.38 5.32 3.96
N MET A 63 -5.01 5.55 5.21
CA MET A 63 -5.50 4.74 6.34
C MET A 63 -6.68 5.45 7.00
N ILE A 64 -7.82 4.77 7.05
CA ILE A 64 -9.03 5.24 7.72
C ILE A 64 -9.20 4.45 9.01
N VAL A 65 -9.36 5.14 10.15
CA VAL A 65 -9.49 4.47 11.45
C VAL A 65 -10.92 4.56 11.98
N GLU A 66 -11.57 3.40 12.12
CA GLU A 66 -12.83 3.24 12.86
C GLU A 66 -12.54 2.96 14.34
N ARG A 67 -12.88 3.90 15.23
CA ARG A 67 -12.67 3.72 16.67
C ARG A 67 -13.80 2.93 17.34
N VAL A 68 -13.42 1.99 18.21
CA VAL A 68 -14.37 1.24 19.03
C VAL A 68 -14.17 1.59 20.50
N HIS A 69 -15.15 2.33 21.05
CA HIS A 69 -15.21 2.58 22.49
C HIS A 69 -15.49 1.30 23.28
N PRO A 70 -14.87 1.14 24.45
CA PRO A 70 -14.96 -0.09 25.20
C PRO A 70 -16.31 -0.20 25.91
N ARG A 71 -16.82 -1.43 25.92
CA ARG A 71 -18.02 -1.82 26.66
C ARG A 71 -17.69 -3.05 27.47
N SER A 72 -18.16 -3.09 28.71
CA SER A 72 -17.93 -4.21 29.61
C SER A 72 -19.22 -4.68 30.26
N ALA A 73 -19.25 -5.96 30.63
CA ALA A 73 -20.26 -6.53 31.53
C ALA A 73 -19.72 -6.60 32.97
N CYS A 74 -20.52 -6.21 33.95
CA CYS A 74 -20.19 -6.40 35.35
C CYS A 74 -20.34 -7.88 35.74
N VAL A 75 -19.28 -8.48 36.29
CA VAL A 75 -19.29 -9.89 36.73
C VAL A 75 -20.23 -10.10 37.92
N GLN A 76 -20.47 -9.07 38.72
CA GLN A 76 -21.26 -9.18 39.95
C GLN A 76 -22.77 -9.01 39.74
N CYS A 77 -23.19 -8.09 38.88
CA CYS A 77 -24.62 -7.79 38.69
C CYS A 77 -25.12 -7.93 37.25
N GLY A 78 -24.24 -8.27 36.30
CA GLY A 78 -24.58 -8.49 34.90
C GLY A 78 -24.82 -7.22 34.08
N GLU A 79 -24.72 -6.03 34.67
CA GLU A 79 -24.93 -4.78 33.92
C GLU A 79 -23.87 -4.58 32.85
N GLU A 80 -24.29 -4.32 31.61
CA GLU A 80 -23.41 -3.87 30.55
C GLU A 80 -23.34 -2.36 30.49
N PHE A 81 -22.15 -1.82 30.30
CA PHE A 81 -21.96 -0.38 30.24
C PHE A 81 -20.75 -0.02 29.38
N ASP A 82 -20.88 1.10 28.67
CA ASP A 82 -19.77 1.76 27.99
C ASP A 82 -18.93 2.53 29.01
N HIS A 83 -17.63 2.59 28.78
CA HIS A 83 -16.70 3.32 29.63
C HIS A 83 -15.53 3.88 28.82
N ASP A 84 -14.69 4.68 29.45
CA ASP A 84 -13.37 5.02 28.89
C ASP A 84 -12.28 4.10 29.46
N ARG A 85 -11.04 4.33 29.06
CA ARG A 85 -9.88 3.54 29.48
C ARG A 85 -9.60 3.58 30.99
N PHE A 86 -9.97 4.66 31.66
CA PHE A 86 -9.58 4.95 33.05
C PHE A 86 -10.71 4.70 34.06
N HIS A 87 -11.96 4.81 33.62
CA HIS A 87 -13.15 4.75 34.47
C HIS A 87 -13.95 3.45 34.26
N CYS A 88 -13.30 2.31 34.48
CA CYS A 88 -13.93 0.99 34.36
C CYS A 88 -14.54 0.52 35.70
N ARG A 89 -15.71 1.05 36.07
CA ARG A 89 -16.51 0.58 37.22
C ARG A 89 -17.97 0.48 36.86
N CYS A 90 -18.64 -0.55 37.37
CA CYS A 90 -20.05 -0.76 37.14
C CYS A 90 -20.88 0.42 37.70
N PRO A 91 -21.68 1.11 36.88
CA PRO A 91 -22.49 2.24 37.32
C PRO A 91 -23.64 1.84 38.25
N LYS A 92 -24.03 0.56 38.25
CA LYS A 92 -25.17 0.03 39.01
C LYS A 92 -24.82 -0.41 40.42
N CYS A 93 -23.72 -1.14 40.58
CA CYS A 93 -23.32 -1.71 41.89
C CYS A 93 -21.97 -1.20 42.40
N GLY A 94 -21.24 -0.38 41.62
CA GLY A 94 -19.92 0.15 42.00
C GLY A 94 -18.77 -0.85 41.90
N SER A 95 -19.04 -2.10 41.53
CA SER A 95 -18.02 -3.15 41.42
C SER A 95 -17.01 -2.82 40.30
N GLY A 96 -15.73 -3.07 40.58
CA GLY A 96 -14.65 -3.00 39.58
C GLY A 96 -14.40 -4.32 38.86
N GLN A 97 -15.15 -5.38 39.18
CA GLN A 97 -15.01 -6.67 38.50
C GLN A 97 -15.85 -6.67 37.22
N THR A 98 -15.18 -6.53 36.09
CA THR A 98 -15.79 -6.38 34.77
C THR A 98 -15.13 -7.32 33.76
N MET A 99 -15.90 -7.68 32.73
CA MET A 99 -15.43 -8.43 31.56
C MET A 99 -15.61 -7.53 30.35
N LEU A 100 -14.53 -7.30 29.60
CA LEU A 100 -14.58 -6.49 28.38
C LEU A 100 -15.30 -7.28 27.27
N LEU A 101 -16.31 -6.65 26.66
CA LEU A 101 -17.10 -7.20 25.56
C LEU A 101 -16.61 -6.72 24.19
N ARG A 102 -16.19 -5.46 24.10
CA ARG A 102 -15.62 -4.82 22.89
C ARG A 102 -14.65 -3.71 23.28
N GLY A 103 -13.85 -3.24 22.33
CA GLY A 103 -12.83 -2.22 22.52
C GLY A 103 -11.40 -2.75 22.41
N ARG A 104 -11.20 -4.00 21.99
CA ARG A 104 -9.89 -4.66 21.74
C ARG A 104 -9.68 -5.05 20.27
N GLU A 105 -10.46 -4.46 19.37
CA GLU A 105 -10.41 -4.72 17.93
C GLU A 105 -9.12 -4.16 17.33
N LEU A 106 -8.52 -4.93 16.42
CA LEU A 106 -7.41 -4.50 15.58
C LEU A 106 -7.48 -5.29 14.29
N ASP A 107 -8.38 -4.88 13.40
CA ASP A 107 -8.75 -5.66 12.22
C ASP A 107 -8.93 -4.76 11.00
N ILE A 108 -8.60 -5.25 9.80
CA ILE A 108 -8.92 -4.58 8.54
C ILE A 108 -10.40 -4.83 8.22
N VAL A 109 -11.16 -3.75 8.05
CA VAL A 109 -12.61 -3.77 7.84
C VAL A 109 -12.97 -3.71 6.37
N SER A 110 -12.22 -2.91 5.62
CA SER A 110 -12.45 -2.65 4.20
C SER A 110 -11.12 -2.34 3.51
N LEU A 111 -11.03 -2.74 2.25
CA LEU A 111 -9.94 -2.42 1.35
C LEU A 111 -10.58 -1.90 0.06
N GLU A 112 -10.37 -0.63 -0.25
CA GLU A 112 -10.82 -0.02 -1.50
C GLU A 112 -9.67 -0.04 -2.51
N ILE A 113 -9.96 -0.53 -3.71
CA ILE A 113 -8.99 -0.70 -4.80
C ILE A 113 -9.56 -0.16 -6.10
N GLU A 114 -8.67 0.25 -6.99
CA GLU A 114 -8.98 0.46 -8.39
C GLU A 114 -8.43 -0.68 -9.22
N THR A 115 -9.17 -1.07 -10.25
CA THR A 115 -8.73 -2.02 -11.27
C THR A 115 -8.53 -1.28 -12.58
N PRO A 116 -7.60 -1.70 -13.44
CA PRO A 116 -7.49 -1.11 -14.78
C PRO A 116 -8.79 -1.30 -15.55
N ASP A 117 -9.24 -0.27 -16.27
CA ASP A 117 -10.44 -0.32 -17.12
C ASP A 117 -10.21 -1.31 -18.27
N GLU A 118 -11.12 -2.28 -18.44
CA GLU A 118 -11.03 -3.27 -19.53
C GLU A 118 -11.34 -2.68 -20.93
N ASP A 119 -11.69 -1.40 -21.02
CA ASP A 119 -12.15 -0.73 -22.25
C ASP A 119 -11.16 0.29 -22.85
N GLU A 120 -9.96 0.48 -22.28
CA GLU A 120 -8.93 1.33 -22.90
C GLU A 120 -8.14 0.49 -23.93
N PRO A 121 -8.28 0.73 -25.26
CA PRO A 121 -7.47 0.05 -26.24
C PRO A 121 -5.98 0.37 -25.97
N PRO A 122 -5.06 -0.60 -26.11
CA PRO A 122 -3.65 -0.34 -25.90
C PRO A 122 -3.22 0.83 -26.79
N ALA A 123 -2.60 1.84 -26.18
CA ALA A 123 -2.00 2.97 -26.89
C ALA A 123 -1.14 2.40 -28.03
N GLY A 124 -1.58 2.64 -29.27
CA GLY A 124 -1.10 1.94 -30.43
C GLY A 124 0.41 1.99 -30.58
N ASP A 125 0.98 0.86 -30.95
CA ASP A 125 2.34 0.75 -31.48
C ASP A 125 2.56 1.84 -32.54
N ALA A 126 3.47 2.77 -32.25
CA ALA A 126 4.06 3.62 -33.28
C ALA A 126 4.91 2.72 -34.19
N ALA A 127 4.26 2.05 -35.13
CA ALA A 127 4.90 1.32 -36.20
C ALA A 127 5.81 2.27 -36.99
N ALA A 128 7.06 1.85 -37.12
CA ALA A 128 8.02 2.42 -38.05
C ALA A 128 7.40 2.50 -39.45
N GLY A 129 7.32 3.71 -39.99
CA GLY A 129 6.99 3.96 -41.38
C GLY A 129 8.28 4.04 -42.19
N ASP A 130 8.71 2.91 -42.73
CA ASP A 130 9.63 2.82 -43.86
C ASP A 130 9.03 3.58 -45.07
N VAL A 131 9.76 4.59 -45.57
CA VAL A 131 9.50 5.15 -46.90
C VAL A 131 10.63 4.74 -47.83
N ASP A 132 10.33 3.76 -48.67
CA ASP A 132 11.22 3.25 -49.70
C ASP A 132 10.97 3.98 -51.04
N SER A 133 12.04 4.07 -51.83
CA SER A 133 12.07 4.29 -53.28
C SER A 133 11.90 5.71 -53.86
N ALA A 134 13.04 6.31 -54.20
CA ALA A 134 13.20 7.02 -55.47
C ALA A 134 14.46 6.51 -56.19
N CYS A 135 14.25 5.98 -57.40
CA CYS A 135 15.29 5.54 -58.32
C CYS A 135 16.09 6.73 -58.89
N GLY A 136 17.38 6.53 -59.16
CA GLY A 136 18.19 7.46 -59.93
C GLY A 136 19.58 6.88 -60.22
N ASP A 137 19.82 6.61 -61.50
CA ASP A 137 20.96 5.94 -62.12
C ASP A 137 22.39 6.42 -61.73
N ALA A 138 23.33 5.47 -61.72
CA ALA A 138 24.78 5.66 -61.77
C ALA A 138 25.22 6.07 -63.21
N PRO A 139 26.44 6.60 -63.48
CA PRO A 139 27.74 5.94 -63.23
C PRO A 139 28.85 6.99 -62.88
N SER A 140 30.17 6.78 -62.76
CA SER A 140 31.13 5.72 -63.04
C SER A 140 32.44 5.99 -62.24
N ASP A 141 33.25 4.95 -62.11
CA ASP A 141 34.72 4.93 -62.14
C ASP A 141 35.64 5.36 -60.96
N VAL A 142 36.66 4.50 -60.83
CA VAL A 142 38.04 4.67 -60.32
C VAL A 142 38.34 4.28 -58.87
N ALA A 143 38.86 3.05 -58.69
CA ALA A 143 39.82 2.66 -57.65
C ALA A 143 41.27 2.95 -58.12
N PRO A 144 42.37 2.62 -57.41
CA PRO A 144 42.56 2.14 -56.03
C PRO A 144 43.69 2.89 -55.27
N SER A 145 44.01 2.50 -54.02
CA SER A 145 45.35 2.02 -53.61
C SER A 145 45.56 2.08 -52.10
N ASP A 146 45.92 0.93 -51.53
CA ASP A 146 46.96 0.65 -50.53
C ASP A 146 47.24 1.65 -49.39
N ALA A 147 47.14 1.19 -48.14
CA ALA A 147 48.32 0.79 -47.34
C ALA A 147 48.00 0.57 -45.84
N ALA A 148 48.44 -0.60 -45.34
CA ALA A 148 49.13 -0.83 -44.07
C ALA A 148 48.47 -0.48 -42.69
N ASP A 149 48.14 -1.56 -41.96
CA ASP A 149 48.33 -1.78 -40.51
C ASP A 149 49.79 -1.37 -40.08
N PRO A 150 50.16 -1.01 -38.82
CA PRO A 150 49.65 -1.58 -37.57
C PRO A 150 49.53 -0.66 -36.33
N ARG A 151 48.94 -1.25 -35.28
CA ARG A 151 48.90 -0.78 -33.88
C ARG A 151 50.29 -0.37 -33.34
N PRO A 152 50.35 0.42 -32.24
CA PRO A 152 50.57 -0.24 -30.96
C PRO A 152 49.86 0.40 -29.74
N GLN A 153 49.87 -0.39 -28.66
CA GLN A 153 49.45 -0.11 -27.29
C GLN A 153 50.20 1.07 -26.64
N ALA A 154 49.55 1.78 -25.72
CA ALA A 154 50.19 2.30 -24.51
C ALA A 154 49.16 2.60 -23.42
N ASN A 155 49.41 2.06 -22.23
CA ASN A 155 48.77 2.36 -20.95
C ASN A 155 48.91 3.85 -20.58
N LEU A 156 47.89 4.37 -19.89
CA LEU A 156 48.02 5.19 -18.69
C LEU A 156 46.77 5.01 -17.83
#